data_AF-A0A1X1W1P8-F1
#
_entry.id   AF-A0A1X1W1P8-F1
#
_cell.length_a   1.000
_cell.length_b   1.000
_cell.length_c   1.000
_cell.angle_alpha   90.00
_cell.angle_beta   90.00
_cell.angle_gamma   90.00
#
_symmetry.space_group_name_H-M   'P 1'
#
loop_
_entity.id
_entity.type
_entity.pdbx_description
1 polymer ?
#
loop_
_entity_poly.entity_id
_entity_poly.type
_entity_poly.pdbx_seq_one_letter_code
_entity_poly.pdbx_strand_id
1 'polypeptide(L)'
;MRVDSGDVCSFCQTYTPPTTAAHQFDVLVNRIDIIRHDGNEILQQLPPSAPLFAVVDIVAALSHLRLAAIALDKATNTLEAAEAVNR
;
A
#
# COMPACT_ATOMS: atom_id res chain seq x y z
N MET A 1 25.28 0.07 5.16
CA MET A 1 25.51 -0.04 3.70
C MET A 1 25.76 1.35 3.17
N ARG A 2 26.98 1.64 2.72
CA ARG A 2 27.42 2.96 2.24
C ARG A 2 26.97 3.09 0.79
N VAL A 3 26.25 4.16 0.43
CA VAL A 3 25.89 4.47 -0.96
C VAL A 3 26.78 5.62 -1.42
N ASP A 4 27.96 5.28 -1.93
CA ASP A 4 28.89 6.21 -2.56
C ASP A 4 29.06 5.77 -4.04
N SER A 5 28.18 6.25 -4.92
CA SER A 5 28.39 6.51 -6.36
C SER A 5 27.02 6.72 -7.02
N GLY A 6 26.89 7.70 -7.91
CA GLY A 6 25.65 8.04 -8.62
C GLY A 6 25.12 6.99 -9.60
N ASP A 7 25.44 5.71 -9.39
CA ASP A 7 24.93 4.59 -10.18
C ASP A 7 23.55 4.20 -9.65
N VAL A 8 22.52 4.57 -10.40
CA VAL A 8 21.16 4.09 -10.17
C VAL A 8 21.07 2.58 -10.43
N CYS A 9 20.31 1.88 -9.58
CA CYS A 9 20.13 0.44 -9.66
C CYS A 9 19.60 0.00 -11.05
N SER A 10 19.89 -1.23 -11.50
CA SER A 10 19.47 -1.71 -12.82
C SER A 10 17.96 -1.56 -13.08
N PHE A 11 17.12 -1.73 -12.05
CA PHE A 11 15.68 -1.48 -12.13
C PHE A 11 15.37 0.01 -12.30
N CYS A 12 16.06 0.85 -11.55
CA CYS A 12 15.88 2.30 -11.50
C CYS A 12 16.18 2.95 -12.85
N GLN A 13 17.10 2.36 -13.64
CA GLN A 13 17.46 2.83 -14.98
C GLN A 13 16.31 2.68 -16.00
N THR A 14 15.41 1.72 -15.77
CA THR A 14 14.31 1.39 -16.70
C THR A 14 12.93 1.67 -16.11
N TYR A 15 12.87 2.26 -14.91
CA TYR A 15 11.61 2.50 -14.22
C TYR A 15 10.88 3.70 -14.82
N THR A 16 9.70 3.44 -15.40
CA THR A 16 8.76 4.50 -15.80
C THR A 16 7.66 4.59 -14.73
N PRO A 17 7.52 5.73 -14.04
CA PRO A 17 6.45 5.88 -13.06
C PRO A 17 5.08 5.85 -13.73
N PRO A 18 4.04 5.36 -13.02
CA PRO A 18 2.69 5.35 -13.54
C PRO A 18 2.18 6.78 -13.78
N THR A 19 1.69 7.03 -15.00
CA THR A 19 1.25 8.35 -15.47
C THR A 19 -0.26 8.54 -15.41
N THR A 20 -1.04 7.45 -15.39
CA THR A 20 -2.50 7.46 -15.30
C THR A 20 -2.97 7.39 -13.86
N ALA A 21 -4.10 8.02 -13.55
CA ALA A 21 -4.69 7.97 -12.20
C ALA A 21 -4.98 6.52 -11.74
N ALA A 22 -5.44 5.64 -12.65
CA ALA A 22 -5.71 4.23 -12.33
C ALA A 22 -4.45 3.50 -11.82
N HIS A 23 -3.38 3.48 -12.60
CA HIS A 23 -2.10 2.92 -12.16
C HIS A 23 -1.52 3.58 -10.89
N GLN A 24 -1.81 4.87 -10.64
CA GLN A 24 -1.41 5.53 -9.38
C GLN A 24 -2.20 4.99 -8.18
N PHE A 25 -3.48 4.66 -8.35
CA PHE A 25 -4.28 3.99 -7.33
C PHE A 25 -3.82 2.56 -7.09
N ASP A 26 -3.42 1.81 -8.12
CA ASP A 26 -2.84 0.48 -7.94
C ASP A 26 -1.57 0.52 -7.08
N VAL A 27 -0.69 1.49 -7.33
CA VAL A 27 0.49 1.72 -6.50
C VAL A 27 0.11 2.08 -5.06
N LEU A 28 -0.94 2.88 -4.87
CA LEU A 28 -1.42 3.23 -3.54
C LEU A 28 -1.97 2.00 -2.79
N VAL A 29 -2.77 1.16 -3.46
CA VAL A 29 -3.29 -0.11 -2.90
C VAL A 29 -2.14 -1.02 -2.48
N ASN A 30 -1.13 -1.19 -3.35
CA ASN A 30 0.06 -1.98 -3.02
C ASN A 30 0.81 -1.44 -1.79
N ARG A 31 0.95 -0.11 -1.65
CA ARG A 31 1.58 0.50 -0.47
C ARG A 31 0.77 0.24 0.81
N ILE A 32 -0.56 0.29 0.73
CA ILE A 32 -1.43 -0.04 1.85
C ILE A 32 -1.21 -1.50 2.28
N ASP A 33 -1.08 -2.42 1.33
CA ASP A 33 -0.85 -3.83 1.65
C ASP A 33 0.52 -4.08 2.29
N ILE A 34 1.57 -3.38 1.87
CA ILE A 34 2.88 -3.40 2.55
C ILE A 34 2.74 -2.91 4.00
N ILE A 35 2.11 -1.75 4.21
CA ILE A 35 1.91 -1.20 5.58
C ILE A 35 1.12 -2.17 6.45
N ARG A 36 0.11 -2.83 5.88
CA ARG A 36 -0.69 -3.83 6.60
C ARG A 36 0.15 -5.04 6.96
N HIS A 37 1.01 -5.51 6.06
CA HIS A 37 1.92 -6.61 6.34
C HIS A 37 2.85 -6.27 7.51
N ASP A 38 3.58 -5.17 7.41
CA ASP A 38 4.49 -4.69 8.45
C ASP A 38 3.76 -4.50 9.80
N GLY A 39 2.57 -3.91 9.77
CA GLY A 39 1.75 -3.72 10.96
C GLY A 39 1.28 -5.02 11.61
N ASN A 40 1.01 -6.06 10.81
CA ASN A 40 0.69 -7.39 11.34
C ASN A 40 1.92 -8.06 11.97
N GLU A 41 3.11 -7.88 11.39
CA GLU A 41 4.36 -8.37 12.00
C GLU A 41 4.62 -7.69 13.35
N ILE A 42 4.44 -6.36 13.42
CA ILE A 42 4.57 -5.58 14.66
C ILE A 42 3.56 -6.06 15.70
N LEU A 43 2.30 -6.28 15.31
CA LEU A 43 1.25 -6.78 16.18
C LEU A 43 1.62 -8.13 16.82
N GLN A 44 2.24 -9.03 16.06
CA GLN A 44 2.69 -10.34 16.54
C GLN A 44 3.87 -10.26 17.51
N GLN A 45 4.66 -9.19 17.45
CA GLN A 45 5.83 -8.97 18.29
C GLN A 45 5.51 -8.19 19.58
N LEU A 46 4.25 -7.78 19.79
CA LEU A 46 3.88 -7.05 21.00
C LEU A 46 4.12 -7.90 22.26
N PRO A 47 4.62 -7.29 23.35
CA PRO A 47 4.81 -8.00 24.60
C PRO A 47 3.45 -8.45 25.19
N PRO A 48 3.40 -9.54 25.97
CA PRO A 48 2.17 -10.00 26.63
C PRO A 48 1.55 -8.96 27.57
N SER A 49 2.33 -7.98 28.03
CA SER A 49 1.89 -6.87 28.88
C SER A 49 1.37 -5.66 28.09
N ALA A 50 1.22 -5.75 26.77
CA ALA A 50 0.69 -4.66 25.95
C ALA A 50 -0.73 -4.28 26.41
N PRO A 51 -1.05 -2.97 26.57
CA PRO A 51 -2.38 -2.55 26.96
C PRO A 51 -3.43 -3.00 25.95
N LEU A 52 -4.48 -3.69 26.41
CA LEU A 52 -5.47 -4.32 25.52
C LEU A 52 -6.11 -3.32 24.55
N PHE A 53 -6.45 -2.12 25.00
CA PHE A 53 -7.03 -1.09 24.14
C PHE A 53 -6.09 -0.64 23.02
N ALA A 54 -4.77 -0.54 23.30
CA ALA A 54 -3.81 -0.23 22.25
C ALA A 54 -3.72 -1.34 21.20
N VAL A 55 -3.79 -2.61 21.61
CA VAL A 55 -3.83 -3.76 20.69
C VAL A 55 -5.10 -3.69 19.82
N VAL A 56 -6.25 -3.40 20.42
CA VAL A 56 -7.52 -3.24 19.71
C VAL A 56 -7.45 -2.10 18.69
N ASP A 57 -6.88 -0.95 19.06
CA ASP A 57 -6.72 0.20 18.16
C ASP A 57 -5.85 -0.15 16.95
N ILE A 58 -4.76 -0.91 17.15
CA ILE A 58 -3.90 -1.39 16.05
C ILE A 58 -4.68 -2.31 15.13
N VAL A 59 -5.40 -3.30 15.68
CA VAL A 59 -6.22 -4.23 14.87
C VAL A 59 -7.30 -3.50 14.09
N ALA A 60 -7.95 -2.50 14.70
CA ALA A 60 -8.95 -1.66 14.04
C ALA A 60 -8.32 -0.85 12.89
N ALA A 61 -7.16 -0.22 13.12
CA ALA A 61 -6.44 0.53 12.10
C ALA A 61 -6.05 -0.35 10.90
N LEU A 62 -5.49 -1.54 11.14
CA LEU A 62 -5.14 -2.50 10.08
C LEU A 62 -6.37 -2.99 9.30
N SER A 63 -7.51 -3.12 9.97
CA SER A 63 -8.78 -3.46 9.34
C SER A 63 -9.30 -2.33 8.45
N HIS A 64 -9.21 -1.08 8.90
CA HIS A 64 -9.58 0.08 8.09
C HIS A 64 -8.69 0.24 6.86
N LEU A 65 -7.39 -0.02 6.98
CA LEU A 65 -6.49 -0.05 5.83
C LEU A 65 -6.91 -1.09 4.79
N ARG A 66 -7.32 -2.29 5.23
CA ARG A 66 -7.86 -3.33 4.32
C ARG A 66 -9.09 -2.83 3.56
N LEU A 67 -10.03 -2.23 4.29
CA LEU A 67 -11.27 -1.73 3.69
C LEU A 67 -11.00 -0.58 2.72
N ALA A 68 -10.03 0.29 3.04
CA ALA A 68 -9.58 1.35 2.16
C ALA A 68 -9.00 0.79 0.85
N ALA A 69 -8.12 -0.21 0.92
CA ALA A 69 -7.56 -0.87 -0.27
C ALA A 69 -8.66 -1.43 -1.19
N ILE A 70 -9.65 -2.14 -0.63
CA ILE A 70 -10.78 -2.69 -1.39
C ILE A 70 -11.62 -1.58 -2.04
N ALA A 71 -11.86 -0.48 -1.34
CA ALA A 71 -12.65 0.63 -1.86
C ALA A 71 -11.92 1.35 -3.01
N LEU A 72 -10.61 1.56 -2.87
CA LEU A 72 -9.76 2.15 -3.90
C LEU A 72 -9.68 1.28 -5.15
N ASP A 73 -9.52 -0.04 -4.99
CA ASP A 73 -9.52 -0.99 -6.10
C ASP A 73 -10.85 -0.96 -6.88
N LYS A 74 -12.00 -0.97 -6.18
CA LYS A 74 -13.32 -0.83 -6.82
C LYS A 74 -13.48 0.49 -7.56
N ALA A 75 -13.02 1.60 -6.97
CA ALA A 75 -13.06 2.91 -7.61
C ALA A 75 -12.19 2.92 -8.88
N THR A 76 -11.01 2.31 -8.83
CA THR A 76 -10.08 2.20 -9.96
C THR A 76 -10.71 1.42 -11.11
N ASN A 77 -11.26 0.23 -10.83
CA ASN A 77 -12.01 -0.57 -11.81
C ASN A 77 -13.15 0.23 -12.47
N THR A 78 -13.85 1.07 -11.69
CA THR A 78 -14.94 1.92 -12.21
C THR A 78 -14.42 3.01 -13.15
N LEU A 79 -13.29 3.64 -12.81
CA LEU A 79 -12.67 4.67 -13.64
C LEU A 79 -12.15 4.09 -14.96
N GLU A 80 -11.49 2.93 -14.91
CA GLU A 80 -11.01 2.24 -16.11
C GLU A 80 -12.14 1.83 -17.03
N ALA A 81 -13.23 1.30 -16.48
CA ALA A 81 -14.43 0.97 -17.25
C ALA A 81 -15.04 2.21 -17.93
N ALA A 82 -15.08 3.36 -17.24
CA ALA A 82 -15.56 4.61 -17.81
C ALA A 82 -14.65 5.15 -18.92
N GLU A 83 -13.33 5.01 -18.80
CA GLU A 83 -12.39 5.39 -19.86
C GLU A 83 -12.54 4.50 -21.10
N ALA A 84 -12.74 3.20 -20.92
CA ALA A 84 -12.94 2.25 -22.01
C ALA A 84 -14.20 2.52 -22.84
N VAL A 85 -15.28 3.03 -22.23
CA VAL A 85 -16.53 3.39 -22.92
C VAL A 85 -16.40 4.68 -23.74
N ASN A 86 -15.48 5.58 -23.37
CA ASN A 86 -15.27 6.86 -24.05
C ASN A 86 -14.24 6.79 -25.20
N ARG A 87 -13.68 5.61 -25.49
CA ARG A 87 -12.79 5.33 -26.63
C ARG A 87 -13.54 4.62 -27.75
#